data_AF-A0A961R402-F1
#
_entry.id   AF-A0A961R402-F1
#
_cell.length_a   1.000
_cell.length_b   1.000
_cell.length_c   1.000
_cell.angle_alpha   90.00
_cell.angle_beta   90.00
_cell.angle_gamma   90.00
#
_symmetry.space_group_name_H-M   'P 1'
#
loop_
_entity.id
_entity.type
_entity.pdbx_description
1 polymer ?
#
loop_
_entity_poly.entity_id
_entity_poly.type
_entity_poly.pdbx_seq_one_letter_code
_entity_poly.pdbx_strand_id
1 'polypeptide(L)'
;MHVNIPALSFAICLTAIAQQPAHAQSDFNAKCAVFRGDVFVEGAPCRRITIKRNTSDTDETAENIYRYEWQTGGTTVTVNAEEAFTINGSQGETVAVKPGYTLCVRNFATGNTFCAAFEVE
;
A
#
# COMPACT_ATOMS: atom_id res chain seq x y z
N MET A 1 -8.15 -21.54 -63.53
CA MET A 1 -9.09 -22.29 -62.67
C MET A 1 -8.31 -22.85 -61.50
N HIS A 2 -8.78 -22.58 -60.27
CA HIS A 2 -8.66 -23.36 -59.02
C HIS A 2 -7.27 -23.94 -58.65
N VAL A 3 -6.52 -23.36 -57.70
CA VAL A 3 -6.63 -23.36 -56.20
C VAL A 3 -5.95 -24.58 -55.57
N ASN A 4 -4.95 -24.35 -54.70
CA ASN A 4 -4.68 -25.00 -53.38
C ASN A 4 -3.18 -24.84 -52.96
N ILE A 5 -2.72 -24.54 -51.74
CA ILE A 5 -3.19 -24.06 -50.41
C ILE A 5 -1.93 -23.47 -49.76
N PRO A 6 -1.92 -22.28 -49.13
CA PRO A 6 -0.79 -21.83 -48.33
C PRO A 6 -0.80 -22.50 -46.95
N ALA A 7 0.37 -22.98 -46.52
CA ALA A 7 0.61 -23.52 -45.19
C ALA A 7 0.38 -22.43 -44.13
N LEU A 8 -0.68 -22.60 -43.34
CA LEU A 8 -0.95 -21.82 -42.14
C LEU A 8 0.00 -22.27 -41.03
N SER A 9 1.14 -21.60 -40.90
CA SER A 9 1.90 -21.60 -39.66
C SER A 9 1.13 -20.78 -38.62
N PHE A 10 0.25 -21.44 -37.87
CA PHE A 10 -0.23 -20.92 -36.60
C PHE A 10 0.93 -20.97 -35.59
N ALA A 11 1.73 -19.91 -35.56
CA ALA A 11 2.50 -19.60 -34.38
C ALA A 11 1.48 -19.26 -33.28
N ILE A 12 1.26 -20.22 -32.38
CA ILE A 12 0.54 -20.00 -31.13
C ILE A 12 1.40 -18.99 -30.36
N CYS A 13 1.04 -17.72 -30.49
CA CYS A 13 1.57 -16.67 -29.66
C CYS A 13 1.02 -16.95 -28.26
N LEU A 14 1.83 -17.63 -27.42
CA LEU A 14 1.58 -17.68 -25.98
C LEU A 14 1.52 -16.22 -25.53
N THR A 15 0.30 -15.72 -25.29
CA THR A 15 0.09 -14.51 -24.53
C THR A 15 0.56 -14.80 -23.12
N ALA A 16 1.85 -14.53 -22.87
CA ALA A 16 2.31 -14.27 -21.51
C ALA A 16 1.45 -13.12 -20.99
N ILE A 17 0.52 -13.43 -20.09
CA ILE A 17 -0.18 -12.42 -19.30
C ILE A 17 0.93 -11.84 -18.41
N ALA A 18 1.61 -10.81 -18.90
CA ALA A 18 2.51 -10.03 -18.10
C ALA A 18 1.65 -9.38 -17.03
N GLN A 19 1.63 -9.97 -15.83
CA GLN A 19 1.13 -9.31 -14.63
C GLN A 19 1.92 -8.01 -14.51
N GLN A 20 1.31 -6.89 -14.93
CA GLN A 20 1.91 -5.58 -14.77
C GLN A 20 2.22 -5.39 -13.29
N PRO A 21 3.46 -5.06 -12.92
CA PRO A 21 3.81 -4.87 -11.53
C PRO A 21 2.94 -3.76 -10.95
N ALA A 22 2.38 -3.98 -9.77
CA ALA A 22 1.61 -2.99 -9.04
C ALA A 22 2.34 -1.64 -9.09
N HIS A 23 1.70 -0.63 -9.69
CA HIS A 23 2.29 0.70 -9.82
C HIS A 23 2.25 1.36 -8.44
N ALA A 24 3.38 1.33 -7.74
CA ALA A 24 3.58 2.05 -6.49
C ALA A 24 3.81 3.55 -6.80
N GLN A 25 2.84 4.39 -6.45
CA GLN A 25 2.98 5.85 -6.53
C GLN A 25 3.41 6.37 -5.15
N SER A 26 4.58 7.01 -5.06
CA SER A 26 5.11 7.54 -3.80
C SER A 26 4.79 9.02 -3.62
N ASP A 27 4.10 9.36 -2.53
CA ASP A 27 3.95 10.73 -2.06
C ASP A 27 4.98 10.97 -0.95
N PHE A 28 5.79 12.02 -1.09
CA PHE A 28 6.99 12.22 -0.27
C PHE A 28 6.78 13.02 1.02
N ASN A 29 5.56 13.49 1.29
CA ASN A 29 5.30 14.47 2.35
C ASN A 29 4.26 13.95 3.37
N ALA A 30 4.64 12.94 4.16
CA ALA A 30 3.85 12.54 5.33
C ALA A 30 4.63 12.75 6.62
N LYS A 31 3.93 13.20 7.66
CA LYS A 31 4.44 13.28 9.03
C LYS A 31 4.04 12.01 9.76
N CYS A 32 5.00 11.31 10.32
CA CYS A 32 4.75 10.11 11.11
C CYS A 32 5.23 10.26 12.56
N ALA A 33 4.56 9.57 13.49
CA ALA A 33 4.96 9.51 14.88
C ALA A 33 4.57 8.20 15.57
N VAL A 34 5.29 7.88 16.63
CA VAL A 34 5.03 6.74 17.51
C VAL A 34 4.68 7.26 18.89
N PHE A 35 3.66 6.66 19.48
CA PHE A 35 3.19 6.93 20.82
C PHE A 35 3.14 5.64 21.63
N ARG A 36 3.37 5.74 22.94
CA ARG A 36 3.09 4.67 23.90
C ARG A 36 1.99 5.16 24.82
N GLY A 37 0.75 4.74 24.54
CA GLY A 37 -0.44 5.37 25.10
C GLY A 37 -0.55 6.83 24.65
N ASP A 38 -0.50 7.76 25.59
CA ASP A 38 -0.54 9.21 25.29
C ASP A 38 0.84 9.88 25.25
N VAL A 39 1.90 9.13 25.53
CA VAL A 39 3.28 9.66 25.52
C VAL A 39 3.83 9.63 24.10
N PHE A 40 4.28 10.80 23.62
CA PHE A 40 5.05 10.91 22.38
C PHE A 40 6.43 10.24 22.55
N VAL A 41 6.75 9.30 21.67
CA VAL A 41 8.03 8.58 21.71
C VAL A 41 8.98 9.16 20.67
N GLU A 42 8.53 9.24 19.42
CA GLU A 42 9.32 9.77 18.32
C GLU A 42 8.42 10.27 17.19
N GLY A 43 8.99 11.12 16.34
CA GLY A 43 8.34 11.61 15.13
C GLY A 43 9.38 11.88 14.05
N ALA A 44 9.06 11.50 12.83
CA ALA A 44 9.93 11.67 11.67
C ALA A 44 9.09 11.87 10.40
N PRO A 45 9.63 12.53 9.37
CA PRO A 45 9.08 12.43 8.04
C PRO A 45 9.01 10.96 7.60
N CYS A 46 7.94 10.61 6.91
CA CYS A 46 7.73 9.29 6.34
C CYS A 46 7.24 9.41 4.90
N ARG A 47 7.50 8.35 4.13
CA ARG A 47 7.04 8.23 2.76
C ARG A 47 5.72 7.48 2.73
N ARG A 48 4.70 8.06 2.09
CA ARG A 48 3.48 7.34 1.74
C ARG A 48 3.66 6.70 0.37
N ILE A 49 3.35 5.42 0.26
CA ILE A 49 3.36 4.69 -0.99
C ILE A 49 1.96 4.17 -1.19
N THR A 50 1.31 4.61 -2.26
CA THR A 50 0.03 4.06 -2.70
C THR A 50 0.33 2.91 -3.66
N ILE A 51 0.01 1.70 -3.24
CA ILE A 51 0.13 0.49 -4.05
C ILE A 51 -1.25 0.22 -4.64
N LYS A 52 -1.40 0.48 -5.95
CA LYS A 52 -2.60 0.10 -6.69
C LYS A 52 -2.47 -1.36 -7.09
N ARG A 53 -3.35 -2.23 -6.58
CA ARG A 53 -3.47 -3.59 -7.13
C ARG A 53 -4.14 -3.45 -8.51
N ASN A 54 -3.42 -3.80 -9.56
CA ASN A 54 -4.00 -3.90 -10.89
C ASN A 54 -4.88 -5.16 -10.89
N THR A 55 -6.17 -4.99 -10.64
CA THR A 55 -7.15 -6.03 -10.92
C THR A 55 -7.29 -6.06 -12.44
N SER A 56 -6.85 -7.14 -13.07
CA SER A 56 -7.04 -7.37 -14.51
C SER A 56 -8.51 -7.64 -14.86
N ASP A 57 -9.39 -7.73 -13.87
CA ASP A 57 -10.82 -7.94 -14.02
C ASP A 57 -11.60 -6.65 -13.79
N THR A 58 -12.39 -6.32 -14.80
CA THR A 58 -13.19 -5.11 -15.00
C THR A 58 -14.32 -4.85 -13.99
N ASP A 59 -14.35 -5.54 -12.84
CA ASP A 59 -15.45 -5.40 -11.86
C ASP A 59 -15.00 -5.21 -10.40
N GLU A 60 -13.70 -5.22 -10.10
CA GLU A 60 -13.24 -4.99 -8.73
C GLU A 60 -12.65 -3.59 -8.57
N THR A 61 -13.31 -2.79 -7.71
CA THR A 61 -12.80 -1.50 -7.21
C THR A 61 -11.32 -1.65 -6.85
N ALA A 62 -10.44 -0.99 -7.59
CA ALA A 62 -9.01 -1.01 -7.34
C ALA A 62 -8.74 -0.65 -5.87
N GLU A 63 -8.33 -1.64 -5.08
CA GLU A 63 -8.02 -1.45 -3.67
C GLU A 63 -6.72 -0.65 -3.56
N ASN A 64 -6.82 0.55 -3.00
CA ASN A 64 -5.63 1.34 -2.67
C ASN A 64 -5.04 0.79 -1.37
N ILE A 65 -3.90 0.13 -1.48
CA ILE A 65 -3.10 -0.24 -0.31
C ILE A 65 -2.16 0.93 0.00
N TYR A 66 -2.24 1.50 1.21
CA TYR A 66 -1.33 2.55 1.63
C TYR A 66 -0.22 1.98 2.50
N ARG A 67 1.03 2.29 2.16
CA ARG A 67 2.21 1.91 2.91
C ARG A 67 2.95 3.15 3.40
N TYR A 68 3.15 3.26 4.71
CA TYR A 68 3.90 4.35 5.33
C TYR A 68 5.25 3.84 5.77
N GLU A 69 6.32 4.38 5.20
CA GLU A 69 7.69 3.99 5.52
C GLU A 69 8.40 5.13 6.24
N TRP A 70 8.83 4.87 7.47
CA TRP A 70 9.67 5.81 8.21
C TRP A 70 11.03 5.90 7.53
N GLN A 71 11.60 7.10 7.42
CA GLN A 71 12.93 7.30 6.82
C GLN A 71 14.04 6.57 7.61
N THR A 72 13.82 6.29 8.89
CA THR A 72 14.73 5.50 9.72
C THR A 72 14.68 3.99 9.40
N GLY A 73 13.82 3.57 8.47
CA GLY A 73 13.76 2.19 7.94
C GLY A 73 13.13 1.15 8.88
N GLY A 74 12.67 1.56 10.07
CA GLY A 74 12.26 0.61 11.12
C GLY A 74 10.77 0.28 11.19
N THR A 75 9.90 1.07 10.54
CA THR A 75 8.45 0.89 10.64
C THR A 75 7.77 1.01 9.28
N THR A 76 6.98 0.00 8.95
CA THR A 76 6.05 0.00 7.82
C THR A 76 4.63 -0.21 8.33
N VAL A 77 3.74 0.76 8.10
CA VAL A 77 2.30 0.59 8.30
C VAL A 77 1.68 0.28 6.94
N THR A 78 1.01 -0.85 6.80
CA THR A 78 0.23 -1.21 5.61
C THR A 78 -1.24 -1.16 5.95
N VAL A 79 -2.01 -0.45 5.14
CA VAL A 79 -3.46 -0.32 5.20
C VAL A 79 -4.02 -0.98 3.94
N ASN A 80 -4.88 -2.00 4.08
CA ASN A 80 -5.64 -2.51 2.94
C ASN A 80 -7.05 -1.88 2.87
N ALA A 81 -7.79 -2.14 1.79
CA ALA A 81 -9.13 -1.58 1.60
C ALA A 81 -10.17 -2.11 2.60
N GLU A 82 -9.90 -3.25 3.23
CA GLU A 82 -10.72 -3.84 4.30
C GLU A 82 -10.41 -3.25 5.69
N GLU A 83 -9.62 -2.18 5.76
CA GLU A 83 -9.13 -1.58 7.00
C GLU A 83 -8.36 -2.57 7.91
N ALA A 84 -7.77 -3.61 7.33
CA ALA A 84 -6.79 -4.44 8.00
C ALA A 84 -5.45 -3.71 8.03
N PHE A 85 -5.01 -3.38 9.24
CA PHE A 85 -3.74 -2.71 9.47
C PHE A 85 -2.67 -3.71 9.87
N THR A 86 -1.52 -3.64 9.20
CA THR A 86 -0.33 -4.35 9.66
C THR A 86 0.82 -3.38 9.87
N ILE A 87 1.55 -3.56 10.97
CA ILE A 87 2.68 -2.74 11.38
C ILE A 87 3.86 -3.69 11.56
N ASN A 88 4.84 -3.63 10.66
CA ASN A 88 5.95 -4.59 10.59
C ASN A 88 5.46 -6.05 10.59
N GLY A 89 4.37 -6.33 9.87
CA GLY A 89 3.76 -7.67 9.80
C GLY A 89 2.90 -8.07 10.99
N SER A 90 2.84 -7.27 12.06
CA SER A 90 1.92 -7.49 13.18
C SER A 90 0.58 -6.82 12.92
N GLN A 91 -0.53 -7.47 13.27
CA GLN A 91 -1.84 -6.86 13.16
C GLN A 91 -1.98 -5.62 14.05
N GLY A 92 -2.79 -4.68 13.62
CA GLY A 92 -3.19 -3.53 14.40
C GLY A 92 -4.64 -3.14 14.14
N GLU A 93 -5.08 -2.14 14.88
CA GLU A 93 -6.41 -1.55 14.75
C GLU A 93 -6.31 -0.03 14.70
N THR A 94 -7.29 0.61 14.06
CA THR A 94 -7.48 2.06 14.16
C THR A 94 -7.81 2.47 15.58
N VAL A 95 -7.25 3.60 15.99
CA VAL A 95 -7.56 4.25 17.26
C VAL A 95 -7.88 5.72 17.02
N ALA A 96 -8.36 6.41 18.05
CA ALA A 96 -8.62 7.85 17.98
C ALA A 96 -7.37 8.60 17.48
N VAL A 97 -7.57 9.45 16.48
CA VAL A 97 -6.49 10.24 15.90
C VAL A 97 -5.98 11.26 16.91
N LYS A 98 -4.65 11.39 16.98
CA LYS A 98 -4.00 12.42 17.79
C LYS A 98 -3.97 13.75 17.02
N PRO A 99 -3.93 14.91 17.72
CA PRO A 99 -3.89 16.21 17.07
C PRO A 99 -2.79 16.31 16.02
N GLY A 100 -3.14 16.78 14.81
CA GLY A 100 -2.21 16.91 13.69
C GLY A 100 -1.89 15.62 12.95
N TYR A 101 -2.67 14.55 13.15
CA TYR A 101 -2.58 13.29 12.40
C TYR A 101 -3.93 12.91 11.79
N THR A 102 -3.89 12.20 10.66
CA THR A 102 -5.09 11.77 9.91
C THR A 102 -5.35 10.27 10.03
N LEU A 103 -4.36 9.50 10.46
CA LEU A 103 -4.46 8.07 10.73
C LEU A 103 -3.67 7.76 12.00
N CYS A 104 -4.23 6.93 12.89
CA CYS A 104 -3.50 6.35 14.02
C CYS A 104 -3.88 4.87 14.16
N VAL A 105 -2.87 4.01 14.26
CA VAL A 105 -3.04 2.56 14.35
C VAL A 105 -2.26 2.02 15.54
N ARG A 106 -2.90 1.26 16.41
CA ARG A 106 -2.24 0.56 17.52
C ARG A 106 -1.72 -0.81 17.04
N ASN A 107 -0.44 -1.07 17.24
CA ASN A 107 0.17 -2.37 17.00
C ASN A 107 -0.15 -3.32 18.17
N PHE A 108 -0.74 -4.48 17.91
CA PHE A 108 -1.12 -5.42 18.96
C PHE A 108 0.05 -6.14 19.64
N ALA A 109 1.18 -6.31 18.95
CA ALA A 109 2.35 -6.96 19.52
C ALA A 109 3.09 -6.06 20.53
N THR A 110 3.14 -4.75 20.28
CA THR A 110 3.93 -3.79 21.08
C THR A 110 3.09 -2.86 21.94
N GLY A 111 1.80 -2.71 21.64
CA GLY A 111 0.93 -1.70 22.25
C GLY A 111 1.22 -0.25 21.83
N ASN A 112 2.24 -0.02 21.00
CA ASN A 112 2.56 1.31 20.49
C ASN A 112 1.53 1.74 19.44
N THR A 113 1.24 3.03 19.38
CA THR A 113 0.37 3.66 18.39
C THR A 113 1.21 4.41 17.37
N PHE A 114 1.00 4.10 16.10
CA PHE A 114 1.66 4.71 14.97
C PHE A 114 0.69 5.64 14.28
N CYS A 115 1.02 6.93 14.23
CA CYS A 115 0.20 7.94 13.61
C CYS A 115 0.87 8.50 12.36
N ALA A 116 0.07 8.77 11.33
CA ALA A 116 0.50 9.40 10.10
C ALA A 116 -0.44 10.56 9.73
N ALA A 117 0.13 11.63 9.23
CA ALA A 117 -0.57 12.78 8.67
C ALA A 117 -0.06 13.00 7.25
N PHE A 118 -0.95 13.28 6.32
CA PHE A 118 -0.55 13.78 5.02
C PHE A 118 -0.55 15.30 5.09
N GLU A 119 0.56 15.93 4.74
CA GLU A 119 0.54 17.37 4.52
C GLU A 119 -0.17 17.59 3.18
N VAL A 120 -1.40 18.10 3.24
CA VAL A 120 -2.06 18.65 2.06
C VAL A 120 -1.45 20.04 1.90
N GLU A 121 -0.50 20.17 0.98
CA GLU A 121 -0.02 21.49 0.53
C GLU A 121 -1.18 22.34 -0.04
#